data_AF-A0AAD6ZG56-F1
#
_entry.id   AF-A0AAD6ZG56-F1
#
_cell.length_a   1.000
_cell.length_b   1.000
_cell.length_c   1.000
_cell.angle_alpha   90.00
_cell.angle_beta   90.00
_cell.angle_gamma   90.00
#
_symmetry.space_group_name_H-M   'P 1'
#
loop_
_entity.id
_entity.type
_entity.pdbx_description
1 polymer ?
#
loop_
_entity_poly.entity_id
_entity_poly.type
_entity_poly.pdbx_seq_one_letter_code
_entity_poly.pdbx_strand_id
1 'polypeptide(L)' 'INITVAGVPVRYALRSVIYSGSNHFISRIIKENGDIWYHDGIETCATSVAEGNLHSQS' A
#
# COMPACT_ATOMS: atom_id res chain seq x y z
N ILE A 1 7.92 10.86 3.70
CA ILE A 1 7.88 12.31 3.38
C ILE A 1 7.78 13.07 4.69
N ASN A 2 8.65 14.06 4.92
CA ASN A 2 8.59 14.90 6.11
C ASN A 2 7.95 16.22 5.74
N ILE A 3 6.89 16.62 6.45
CA ILE A 3 6.13 17.86 6.21
C ILE A 3 5.90 18.55 7.55
N THR A 4 6.01 19.87 7.60
CA THR A 4 5.66 20.66 8.79
C THR A 4 4.19 21.08 8.71
N VAL A 5 3.39 20.70 9.70
CA VAL A 5 1.96 21.05 9.82
C VAL A 5 1.78 21.86 11.10
N ALA A 6 1.30 23.11 10.98
CA ALA A 6 1.14 24.04 12.11
C ALA A 6 2.40 24.20 13.00
N GLY A 7 3.59 24.16 12.40
CA GLY A 7 4.87 24.27 13.12
C GLY A 7 5.40 22.95 13.70
N VAL A 8 4.66 21.84 13.58
CA VAL A 8 5.07 20.53 14.07
C VAL A 8 5.57 19.65 12.91
N PRO A 9 6.76 19.02 13.01
CA PRO A 9 7.24 18.09 11.99
C PRO A 9 6.44 16.78 12.04
N VAL A 10 5.91 16.37 10.88
CA VAL A 10 5.14 15.14 10.69
C VAL A 10 5.82 14.27 9.64
N ARG A 11 6.00 12.98 9.95
CA ARG A 11 6.52 11.97 9.03
C ARG A 11 5.39 11.15 8.44
N TYR A 12 5.19 11.26 7.13
CA TYR A 12 4.29 10.42 6.34
C TYR A 12 5.04 9.24 5.74
N ALA A 13 4.44 8.06 5.80
CA ALA A 13 4.90 6.86 5.12
C ALA A 13 3.83 6.37 4.14
N LEU A 14 4.26 5.81 3.00
CA LEU A 14 3.34 5.19 2.05
C LEU A 14 2.72 3.95 2.69
N ARG A 15 1.39 3.86 2.71
CA ARG A 15 0.66 2.74 3.32
C ARG A 15 -0.15 1.92 2.34
N SER A 16 -0.52 2.50 1.21
CA SER A 16 -1.16 1.77 0.13
C SER A 16 -1.06 2.55 -1.17
N VAL A 17 -1.23 1.83 -2.27
CA VAL A 17 -1.45 2.39 -3.59
C VAL A 17 -2.68 1.72 -4.17
N ILE A 18 -3.61 2.52 -4.69
CA ILE A 18 -4.73 2.04 -5.49
C ILE A 18 -4.45 2.46 -6.93
N TYR A 19 -4.47 1.52 -7.85
CA TYR A 19 -4.33 1.75 -9.28
C TYR A 19 -5.58 1.22 -9.96
N SER A 20 -6.15 2.02 -10.85
CA SER A 20 -7.36 1.67 -11.60
C SER A 20 -7.13 1.77 -13.09
N GLY A 21 -7.78 0.89 -13.84
CA GLY A 21 -7.78 0.85 -15.29
C GLY A 21 -9.13 0.36 -15.79
N SER A 22 -9.76 1.12 -16.69
CA SER A 22 -11.11 0.84 -17.18
C SER A 22 -12.12 0.69 -16.03
N ASN A 23 -12.73 -0.49 -15.87
CA ASN A 23 -13.77 -0.75 -14.86
C ASN A 23 -13.25 -1.59 -13.67
N HIS A 24 -11.93 -1.62 -13.45
CA HIS A 24 -11.31 -2.44 -12.42
C HIS A 24 -10.27 -1.64 -11.63
N PHE A 25 -10.20 -1.89 -10.32
CA PHE A 25 -9.18 -1.33 -9.44
C PHE A 25 -8.41 -2.46 -8.78
N ILE A 26 -7.15 -2.19 -8.50
CA ILE A 26 -6.27 -3.07 -7.76
C ILE A 26 -5.57 -2.22 -6.70
N SER A 27 -5.27 -2.82 -5.58
CA SER A 27 -4.60 -2.18 -4.48
C SER A 27 -3.45 -3.03 -3.94
N ARG A 28 -2.43 -2.33 -3.47
CA ARG A 28 -1.36 -2.89 -2.65
C ARG A 28 -1.33 -2.20 -1.32
N ILE A 29 -1.32 -2.96 -0.25
CA ILE A 29 -1.29 -2.49 1.14
C ILE A 29 0.10 -2.77 1.70
N ILE A 30 0.72 -1.75 2.30
CA ILE A 30 2.08 -1.79 2.85
C ILE A 30 1.98 -1.63 4.37
N LYS A 31 2.29 -2.71 5.09
CA LYS A 31 2.32 -2.74 6.56
C LYS A 31 3.58 -2.04 7.10
N GLU A 32 3.62 -1.81 8.42
CA GLU A 32 4.76 -1.13 9.08
C GLU A 32 6.08 -1.85 8.92
N ASN A 33 6.02 -3.18 8.91
CA ASN A 33 7.16 -4.06 8.71
C ASN A 33 7.57 -4.21 7.23
N GLY A 34 6.91 -3.48 6.34
CA GLY A 34 7.12 -3.55 4.89
C GLY A 34 6.37 -4.67 4.18
N ASP A 35 5.56 -5.50 4.86
CA ASP A 35 4.80 -6.55 4.18
C ASP A 35 3.79 -5.94 3.21
N ILE A 36 3.77 -6.50 2.00
CA ILE A 36 2.92 -6.09 0.89
C ILE A 36 1.80 -7.10 0.71
N TRP A 37 0.57 -6.61 0.65
CA TRP A 37 -0.63 -7.41 0.40
C TRP A 37 -1.35 -6.87 -0.83
N TYR A 38 -1.64 -7.77 -1.77
CA TYR A 38 -2.36 -7.51 -3.01
C TYR A 38 -3.87 -7.72 -2.83
N HIS A 39 -4.67 -6.85 -3.46
CA HIS A 39 -6.12 -7.00 -3.50
C HIS A 39 -6.68 -6.39 -4.78
N ASP A 40 -7.32 -7.20 -5.62
CA ASP A 40 -7.95 -6.77 -6.87
C ASP A 40 -9.48 -6.70 -6.80
N GLY A 41 -10.08 -7.24 -5.74
CA GLY A 41 -11.53 -7.31 -5.56
C GLY A 41 -12.28 -8.25 -6.52
N ILE A 42 -11.68 -8.69 -7.65
CA ILE A 42 -12.29 -9.61 -8.63
C ILE A 42 -11.86 -11.05 -8.34
N GLU A 43 -10.57 -11.34 -8.38
CA GLU A 43 -10.03 -12.66 -8.06
C GLU A 43 -9.92 -12.85 -6.55
N THR A 44 -9.58 -11.79 -5.82
CA THR A 44 -9.37 -11.87 -4.38
C THR A 44 -10.69 -11.78 -3.58
N CYS A 45 -11.80 -11.41 -4.21
CA CYS A 45 -13.09 -11.14 -3.56
C CYS A 45 -12.92 -10.21 -2.34
N ALA A 46 -13.18 -10.70 -1.13
CA ALA A 46 -13.01 -9.97 0.13
C ALA A 46 -11.66 -10.22 0.84
N THR A 47 -10.76 -10.96 0.21
CA THR A 47 -9.46 -11.36 0.80
C THR A 47 -8.31 -10.57 0.19
N SER A 48 -7.14 -10.59 0.83
CA SER A 48 -5.90 -10.04 0.27
C SER A 48 -4.84 -11.14 0.25
N VAL A 49 -3.98 -11.10 -0.76
CA VAL A 49 -2.92 -12.10 -0.97
C VAL A 49 -1.57 -11.51 -0.58
N ALA A 50 -0.76 -12.25 0.18
CA ALA A 50 0.59 -11.81 0.51
C ALA A 50 1.46 -11.79 -0.77
N GLU A 51 2.04 -10.63 -1.10
CA GLU A 51 2.82 -10.43 -2.33
C GLU A 51 4.33 -10.41 -2.07
N GLY A 52 4.76 -9.92 -0.90
CA GLY A 52 6.18 -9.88 -0.54
C GLY A 52 6.48 -8.86 0.55
N ASN A 53 7.74 -8.40 0.60
CA ASN A 53 8.18 -7.38 1.55
C ASN A 53 8.95 -6.27 0.84
N LEU A 54 8.61 -5.01 1.13
CA LEU A 54 9.22 -3.84 0.49
C LEU A 54 10.72 -3.70 0.78
N HIS A 55 11.19 -4.30 1.87
CA HIS A 55 12.57 -4.23 2.32
C HIS A 55 13.39 -5.47 1.94
N SER A 56 12.77 -6.51 1.37
CA SER A 56 13.53 -7.63 0.82
C SER A 56 14.21 -7.19 -0.46
N GLN A 57 15.54 -7.15 -0.47
CA GLN A 57 16.31 -6.99 -1.69
C GLN A 57 16.31 -8.31 -2.47
N SER A 58 16.18 -8.23 -3.80
CA SER A 58 16.41 -9.34 -4.74
C SER A 58 17.86 -9.78 -4.74
#